data_AF-A0A259PQ98-F1
#
_entry.id   AF-A0A259PQ98-F1
#
_cell.length_a   1.000
_cell.length_b   1.000
_cell.length_c   1.000
_cell.angle_alpha   90.00
_cell.angle_beta   90.00
_cell.angle_gamma   90.00
#
_symmetry.space_group_name_H-M   'P 1'
#
loop_
_entity.id
_entity.type
_entity.pdbx_description
1 polymer ?
#
loop_
_entity_poly.entity_id
_entity_poly.type
_entity_poly.pdbx_seq_one_letter_code
_entity_poly.pdbx_strand_id
1 'polypeptide(L)'
;AMGVPLTPLRSVAVDKRQLALGTPLWLSTTVAGQPFAHLVFAQDVGGAITGSLRADLFFGTGEAAGDAAGRMQSPGRMWVLLPRGSSR
;
A
#
# COMPACT_ATOMS: atom_id res chain seq x y z
N ALA A 1 -1.52 -4.31 11.99
CA ALA A 1 -0.23 -4.76 11.48
C ALA A 1 -0.21 -6.27 11.30
N MET A 2 0.57 -6.78 10.35
CA MET A 2 0.81 -8.22 10.13
C MET A 2 1.92 -8.78 11.03
N GLY A 3 2.68 -7.92 11.72
CA GLY A 3 3.77 -8.35 12.61
C GLY A 3 5.04 -8.79 11.89
N VAL A 4 5.19 -8.45 10.60
CA VAL A 4 6.39 -8.73 9.80
C VAL A 4 7.11 -7.41 9.45
N PRO A 5 8.44 -7.43 9.21
CA PRO A 5 9.17 -6.25 8.76
C PRO A 5 8.57 -5.67 7.46
N LEU A 6 8.41 -4.35 7.43
CA LEU A 6 7.93 -3.65 6.24
C LEU A 6 9.09 -3.40 5.27
N THR A 7 8.81 -3.52 3.98
CA THR A 7 9.75 -3.28 2.89
C THR A 7 9.42 -1.96 2.20
N PRO A 8 10.37 -0.99 2.16
CA PRO A 8 10.14 0.30 1.50
C PRO A 8 9.65 0.12 0.07
N LEU A 9 8.65 0.91 -0.32
CA LEU A 9 8.02 0.93 -1.64
C LEU A 9 7.40 -0.41 -2.09
N ARG A 10 7.20 -1.34 -1.14
CA ARG A 10 6.62 -2.67 -1.36
C ARG A 10 5.57 -3.04 -0.31
N SER A 11 5.56 -2.39 0.84
CA SER A 11 4.51 -2.55 1.85
C SER A 11 3.55 -1.37 1.83
N VAL A 12 2.26 -1.65 2.02
CA VAL A 12 1.23 -0.64 2.22
C VAL A 12 0.43 -0.89 3.49
N ALA A 13 -0.02 0.18 4.13
CA ALA A 13 -1.05 0.11 5.16
C ALA A 13 -2.44 0.25 4.52
N VAL A 14 -3.39 -0.57 4.94
CA VAL A 14 -4.75 -0.63 4.38
C VAL A 14 -5.82 -0.69 5.48
N ASP A 15 -7.08 -0.48 5.11
CA ASP A 15 -8.22 -0.84 5.96
C ASP A 15 -8.44 -2.36 5.93
N LYS A 16 -8.11 -3.04 7.05
CA LYS A 16 -8.24 -4.50 7.17
C LYS A 16 -9.67 -5.03 7.00
N ARG A 17 -10.69 -4.15 7.10
CA ARG A 17 -12.09 -4.52 6.87
C ARG A 17 -12.42 -4.63 5.39
N GLN A 18 -11.61 -3.99 4.53
CA GLN A 18 -11.78 -4.03 3.07
C GLN A 18 -10.79 -4.99 2.40
N LEU A 19 -9.57 -5.10 2.94
CA LEU A 19 -8.49 -5.86 2.34
C LEU A 19 -7.78 -6.69 3.40
N ALA A 20 -7.73 -8.01 3.20
CA ALA A 20 -7.02 -8.91 4.09
C ALA A 20 -5.52 -8.59 4.11
N LEU A 21 -4.90 -8.68 5.28
CA LEU A 21 -3.44 -8.54 5.39
C LEU A 21 -2.75 -9.69 4.63
N GLY A 22 -1.58 -9.39 4.05
CA GLY A 22 -0.83 -10.26 3.16
C GLY A 22 -1.31 -10.23 1.71
N THR A 23 -2.42 -9.56 1.39
CA THR A 23 -2.94 -9.51 0.01
C THR A 23 -1.94 -8.82 -0.93
N PRO A 24 -1.55 -9.47 -2.05
CA PRO A 24 -0.76 -8.83 -3.08
C PRO A 24 -1.64 -7.89 -3.92
N LEU A 25 -1.13 -6.68 -4.14
CA LEU A 25 -1.81 -5.59 -4.83
C LEU A 25 -0.94 -5.06 -5.95
N TRP A 26 -1.47 -4.88 -7.15
CA TRP A 26 -0.86 -3.97 -8.11
C TRP A 26 -1.30 -2.55 -7.79
N LEU A 27 -0.36 -1.66 -7.48
CA LEU A 27 -0.63 -0.24 -7.21
C LEU A 27 -0.12 0.61 -8.38
N SER A 28 -1.02 1.35 -9.01
CA SER A 28 -0.70 2.35 -10.04
C SER A 28 -1.08 3.74 -9.53
N THR A 29 -0.09 4.61 -9.34
CA THR A 29 -0.24 5.98 -8.86
C THR A 29 0.95 6.84 -9.31
N THR A 30 1.13 8.01 -8.71
CA THR A 30 2.27 8.90 -8.91
C THR A 30 2.97 9.14 -7.58
N VAL A 31 4.30 9.02 -7.55
CA VAL A 31 5.14 9.29 -6.38
C VAL A 31 6.13 10.38 -6.77
N ALA A 32 6.14 11.50 -6.04
CA ALA A 32 6.99 12.66 -6.33
C ALA A 32 6.91 13.13 -7.81
N GLY A 33 5.70 13.13 -8.38
CA GLY A 33 5.46 13.51 -9.78
C GLY A 33 5.84 12.45 -10.83
N GLN A 34 6.41 11.31 -10.42
CA GLN A 34 6.79 10.22 -11.31
C GLN A 34 5.79 9.06 -11.28
N PRO A 35 5.47 8.43 -12.42
CA PRO A 35 4.62 7.23 -12.45
C PRO A 35 5.18 6.13 -11.54
N PHE A 36 4.31 5.55 -10.73
CA PHE A 36 4.62 4.42 -9.86
C PHE A 36 3.64 3.29 -10.16
N ALA A 37 4.12 2.18 -10.70
CA ALA A 37 3.31 1.00 -11.03
C ALA A 37 4.02 -0.26 -10.56
N HIS A 38 3.68 -0.73 -9.36
CA HIS A 38 4.38 -1.83 -8.73
C HIS A 38 3.46 -2.79 -7.98
N LEU A 39 3.92 -4.03 -7.89
CA LEU A 39 3.42 -5.00 -6.92
C LEU A 39 3.81 -4.54 -5.51
N VAL A 40 2.82 -4.47 -4.63
CA VAL A 40 2.94 -4.17 -3.20
C VAL A 40 2.11 -5.16 -2.39
N PHE A 41 2.28 -5.16 -1.07
CA PHE A 41 1.60 -6.06 -0.14
C PHE A 41 0.94 -5.29 1.00
N ALA A 42 -0.30 -5.66 1.31
CA ALA A 42 -1.04 -5.15 2.47
C ALA A 42 -0.48 -5.74 3.77
N GLN A 43 0.59 -5.17 4.32
CA GLN A 43 1.28 -5.73 5.50
C GLN A 43 1.04 -4.94 6.78
N ASP A 44 0.39 -3.78 6.68
CA ASP A 44 0.07 -2.97 7.85
C ASP A 44 -1.36 -2.40 7.84
N VAL A 45 -1.75 -1.79 8.96
CA VAL A 45 -3.02 -1.08 9.13
C VAL A 45 -2.72 0.31 9.71
N GLY A 46 -3.39 1.34 9.20
CA GLY A 46 -3.34 2.67 9.79
C GLY A 46 -4.68 3.00 10.44
N GLY A 47 -4.68 3.50 11.67
CA GLY A 47 -5.92 3.91 12.36
C GLY A 47 -6.67 5.03 11.62
N ALA A 48 -5.94 5.85 10.85
CA ALA A 48 -6.49 6.90 10.00
C ALA A 48 -6.84 6.43 8.55
N ILE A 49 -6.57 5.15 8.23
CA ILE A 49 -6.87 4.56 6.92
C ILE A 49 -8.24 3.89 7.03
N THR A 50 -9.29 4.69 6.88
CA THR A 50 -10.69 4.24 6.94
C THR A 50 -11.44 4.71 5.69
N GLY A 51 -12.29 3.85 5.12
CA GLY A 51 -13.11 4.19 3.96
C GLY A 51 -12.61 3.58 2.65
N SER A 52 -13.31 3.90 1.55
CA SER A 52 -13.19 3.24 0.25
C SER A 52 -11.77 3.32 -0.35
N LEU A 53 -11.15 2.16 -0.55
CA LEU A 53 -10.00 1.92 -1.44
C LEU A 53 -8.77 2.86 -1.23
N ARG A 54 -8.32 3.01 0.02
CA ARG A 54 -7.09 3.75 0.37
C ARG A 54 -5.93 2.79 0.70
N ALA A 55 -4.74 3.15 0.24
CA ALA A 55 -3.49 2.53 0.66
C ALA A 55 -2.48 3.63 1.02
N ASP A 56 -1.72 3.40 2.08
CA ASP A 56 -0.62 4.26 2.50
C ASP A 56 0.72 3.57 2.20
N LEU A 57 1.55 4.17 1.36
CA LEU A 57 2.79 3.55 0.88
C LEU A 57 3.90 3.75 1.90
N PHE A 58 4.51 2.65 2.34
CA PHE A 58 5.66 2.73 3.24
C PHE A 58 6.91 3.17 2.47
N PHE A 59 7.44 4.36 2.75
CA PHE A 59 8.64 4.90 2.10
C PHE A 59 9.96 4.45 2.74
N GLY A 60 9.91 3.77 3.89
CA GLY A 60 11.08 3.42 4.70
C GLY A 60 11.14 4.22 6.00
N THR A 61 12.33 4.25 6.60
CA THR A 61 12.59 4.91 7.88
C THR A 61 13.58 6.06 7.72
N GLY A 62 13.50 7.06 8.59
CA GLY A 62 14.38 8.23 8.57
C GLY A 62 13.70 9.47 7.99
N GLU A 63 14.37 10.62 8.11
CA GLU A 63 13.82 11.93 7.77
C GLU A 63 13.38 12.04 6.30
N ALA A 64 14.24 11.63 5.37
CA ALA A 64 13.92 11.66 3.94
C ALA A 64 12.69 10.81 3.56
N ALA A 65 12.49 9.67 4.24
CA ALA A 65 11.32 8.82 4.03
C ALA A 65 10.06 9.46 4.62
N GLY A 66 10.16 10.08 5.81
CA GLY A 66 9.08 10.84 6.42
C GLY A 66 8.64 12.03 5.56
N ASP A 67 9.60 12.76 4.99
CA ASP A 67 9.37 13.86 4.06
C ASP A 67 8.66 13.41 2.78
N ALA A 68 9.11 12.29 2.19
CA ALA A 68 8.47 11.71 1.02
C ALA A 68 7.04 11.26 1.32
N ALA A 69 6.83 10.60 2.45
CA ALA A 69 5.52 10.14 2.91
C ALA A 69 4.57 11.31 3.19
N GLY A 70 5.05 12.37 3.85
CA GLY A 70 4.25 13.55 4.20
C GLY A 70 3.74 14.32 2.98
N ARG A 71 4.45 14.25 1.85
CA ARG A 71 4.02 14.82 0.57
C ARG A 71 3.13 13.89 -0.26
N MET A 72 2.96 12.65 0.16
CA MET A 72 2.24 11.64 -0.63
C MET A 72 0.73 11.83 -0.51
N GLN A 73 0.12 12.38 -1.56
CA GLN A 73 -1.33 12.44 -1.72
C GLN A 73 -1.67 12.41 -3.21
N SER A 74 -1.67 11.21 -3.79
CA SER A 74 -1.86 11.03 -5.23
C SER A 74 -3.07 10.13 -5.50
N PRO A 75 -3.92 10.44 -6.50
CA PRO A 75 -4.91 9.49 -6.97
C PRO A 75 -4.22 8.24 -7.53
N GLY A 76 -4.90 7.10 -7.45
CA GLY A 76 -4.34 5.83 -7.89
C GLY A 76 -5.41 4.78 -8.14
N ARG A 77 -4.97 3.66 -8.71
CA ARG A 77 -5.75 2.46 -8.94
C ARG A 77 -5.05 1.27 -8.28
N MET A 78 -5.85 0.36 -7.73
CA MET A 78 -5.37 -0.87 -7.12
C MET A 78 -6.09 -2.07 -7.74
N TRP A 79 -5.34 -3.14 -7.95
CA TRP A 79 -5.88 -4.44 -8.36
C TRP A 79 -5.44 -5.50 -7.37
N VAL A 80 -6.39 -6.27 -6.86
CA VAL A 80 -6.10 -7.42 -6.02
C VAL A 80 -5.64 -8.57 -6.91
N LEU A 81 -4.49 -9.15 -6.59
CA LEU A 81 -4.00 -10.34 -7.28
C LEU A 81 -4.43 -11.56 -6.48
N LEU A 82 -5.35 -12.34 -7.05
CA LEU A 82 -5.77 -13.60 -6.49
C LEU A 82 -4.98 -14.76 -7.11
N PRO A 83 -4.64 -15.80 -6.33
CA PRO A 83 -4.09 -17.03 -6.91
C PRO A 83 -5.04 -17.59 -7.97
N ARG A 84 -4.47 -18.18 -9.03
CA ARG A 84 -5.27 -18.82 -10.07
C ARG A 84 -6.10 -19.95 -9.44
N GLY A 85 -7.40 -19.95 -9.69
CA GLY A 85 -8.34 -20.94 -9.13
C GLY A 85 -8.99 -20.55 -7.80
N SER A 86 -8.67 -19.37 -7.24
CA SER A 86 -9.31 -18.84 -6.02
C SER A 86 -10.68 -18.22 -6.29
N SER A 87 -10.92 -17.77 -7.52
CA SER A 87 -12.25 -17.37 -7.98
C SER A 87 -13.02 -18.64 -8.35
N ARG A 88 -13.77 -19.18 -7.40
CA ARG A 88 -14.88 -20.08 -7.70
C ARG A 88 -16.17 -19.29 -7.66
#